data_AF-A0A1B1A4D0-F1
#
_entry.id   AF-A0A1B1A4D0-F1
#
_cell.length_a   1.000
_cell.length_b   1.000
_cell.length_c   1.000
_cell.angle_alpha   90.00
_cell.angle_beta   90.00
_cell.angle_gamma   90.00
#
_symmetry.space_group_name_H-M   'P 1'
#
loop_
_entity.id
_entity.type
_entity.pdbx_description
1 polymer ?
#
loop_
_entity_poly.entity_id
_entity_poly.type
_entity_poly.pdbx_seq_one_letter_code
_entity_poly.pdbx_strand_id
1 'polypeptide(L)' 'MSRELPRDIPDFERMGASFISHEASDVTRDRVQSLRHDGVPVRSWNSRSPEQEAEVAALVDNVTFENYLSAFGA' A
#
# COMPACT_ATOMS: atom_id res chain seq x y z
N MET A 1 -15.25 -13.66 -6.11
CA MET A 1 -14.02 -14.00 -5.36
C MET A 1 -13.65 -12.77 -4.56
N SER A 2 -13.97 -12.75 -3.26
CA SER A 2 -13.48 -11.69 -2.37
C SER A 2 -12.00 -11.98 -2.10
N ARG A 3 -11.13 -11.00 -2.33
CA ARG A 3 -9.68 -11.16 -2.18
C ARG A 3 -9.33 -10.93 -0.71
N GLU A 4 -9.40 -11.99 0.09
CA GLU A 4 -9.03 -11.95 1.50
C GLU A 4 -7.50 -12.00 1.65
N LEU A 5 -6.88 -10.86 1.93
CA LEU A 5 -5.44 -10.76 2.18
C LEU A 5 -5.11 -11.11 3.64
N PRO A 6 -4.02 -11.86 3.90
CA PRO A 6 -3.57 -12.19 5.25
C PRO A 6 -3.38 -10.94 6.11
N ARG A 7 -3.98 -10.91 7.30
CA ARG A 7 -3.98 -9.74 8.19
C ARG A 7 -2.63 -9.49 8.87
N ASP A 8 -1.89 -10.54 9.19
CA ASP A 8 -0.70 -10.45 10.04
C ASP A 8 0.65 -10.49 9.31
N ILE A 9 0.64 -10.72 7.98
CA ILE A 9 1.83 -10.82 7.12
C ILE A 9 3.00 -11.57 7.82
N PRO A 10 2.76 -12.79 8.35
CA PRO A 10 3.69 -13.46 9.27
C PRO A 10 5.02 -13.84 8.61
N ASP A 11 5.02 -13.97 7.29
CA ASP A 11 6.17 -14.42 6.51
C ASP A 11 7.11 -13.27 6.11
N PHE A 12 6.74 -12.01 6.38
CA PHE A 12 7.52 -10.84 5.94
C PHE A 12 8.99 -10.93 6.36
N GLU A 13 9.23 -11.12 7.67
CA GLU A 13 10.56 -11.27 8.25
C GLU A 13 11.27 -12.53 7.74
N ARG A 14 10.55 -13.66 7.67
CA ARG A 14 11.12 -14.95 7.25
C ARG A 14 11.65 -14.91 5.82
N MET A 15 10.97 -14.17 4.95
CA MET A 15 11.34 -14.04 3.54
C MET A 15 12.45 -13.01 3.29
N GLY A 16 12.81 -12.20 4.28
CA GLY A 16 13.74 -11.09 4.09
C GLY A 16 13.23 -10.07 3.06
N ALA A 17 11.91 -9.88 3.00
CA ALA A 17 11.30 -8.98 2.04
C ALA A 17 11.74 -7.53 2.34
N SER A 18 12.03 -6.75 1.29
CA SER A 18 12.50 -5.36 1.45
C SER A 18 11.37 -4.33 1.38
N PHE A 19 10.14 -4.74 1.09
CA PHE A 19 8.93 -3.90 1.07
C PHE A 19 7.68 -4.78 1.08
N ILE A 20 6.52 -4.18 1.37
CA ILE A 20 5.20 -4.80 1.14
C ILE A 20 4.41 -4.04 0.08
N SER A 21 3.56 -4.75 -0.65
CA SER A 21 2.65 -4.18 -1.65
C SER A 21 1.22 -4.59 -1.33
N HIS A 22 0.34 -3.61 -1.14
CA HIS A 22 -0.98 -3.82 -0.55
C HIS A 22 -2.10 -3.07 -1.28
N GLU A 23 -3.35 -3.52 -1.11
CA GLU A 23 -4.48 -2.86 -1.79
C GLU A 23 -4.78 -1.51 -1.16
N ALA A 24 -5.11 -0.49 -1.97
CA ALA A 24 -5.51 0.84 -1.51
C ALA A 24 -6.59 0.82 -0.42
N SER A 25 -7.56 -0.08 -0.51
CA SER A 25 -8.65 -0.21 0.47
C SER A 25 -8.22 -0.82 1.81
N ASP A 26 -6.99 -1.33 1.91
CA ASP A 26 -6.53 -2.13 3.04
C ASP A 26 -5.21 -1.62 3.63
N VAL A 27 -4.72 -0.46 3.16
CA VAL A 27 -3.48 0.16 3.65
C VAL A 27 -3.57 0.65 5.09
N THR A 28 -4.78 0.88 5.62
CA THR A 28 -5.00 1.33 7.01
C THR A 28 -4.87 0.23 8.05
N ARG A 29 -4.64 -1.03 7.64
CA ARG A 29 -4.48 -2.13 8.60
C ARG A 29 -3.31 -1.90 9.53
N ASP A 30 -3.51 -2.24 10.81
CA ASP A 30 -2.51 -2.08 11.86
C ASP A 30 -1.15 -2.70 11.50
N ARG A 31 -1.14 -3.90 10.92
CA ARG A 31 0.12 -4.55 10.54
C ARG A 31 0.84 -3.82 9.40
N VAL A 32 0.11 -3.30 8.42
CA VAL A 32 0.67 -2.53 7.30
C VAL A 32 1.30 -1.24 7.83
N GLN A 33 0.57 -0.53 8.69
CA GLN A 33 1.04 0.73 9.29
C GLN A 33 2.17 0.52 10.30
N SER A 34 2.17 -0.59 11.05
CA SER A 34 3.28 -0.99 11.92
C SER A 34 4.54 -1.23 11.12
N LEU A 35 4.48 -1.99 10.03
CA LEU A 35 5.65 -2.22 9.16
C LEU A 35 6.17 -0.91 8.58
N ARG A 36 5.27 -0.01 8.13
CA ARG A 36 5.66 1.32 7.65
C ARG A 36 6.37 2.14 8.73
N HIS A 37 5.83 2.13 9.96
CA HIS A 37 6.43 2.81 11.11
C HIS A 37 7.83 2.26 11.42
N ASP A 38 8.00 0.95 11.28
CA ASP A 38 9.28 0.25 11.47
C ASP A 38 10.27 0.49 10.30
N GLY A 39 9.91 1.34 9.33
CA GLY A 39 10.77 1.75 8.22
C GLY A 39 10.69 0.83 6.99
N VAL A 40 9.78 -0.15 6.98
CA VAL A 40 9.54 -0.99 5.81
C VAL A 40 8.74 -0.19 4.78
N PRO A 41 9.23 -0.05 3.53
CA PRO A 41 8.47 0.62 2.49
C PRO A 41 7.15 -0.09 2.21
N VAL A 42 6.06 0.67 2.20
CA VAL A 42 4.73 0.22 1.81
C VAL A 42 4.38 0.80 0.45
N ARG A 43 3.97 -0.06 -0.48
CA ARG A 43 3.44 0.32 -1.78
C ARG A 43 1.97 -0.01 -1.86
N SER A 44 1.21 0.80 -2.57
CA SER A 44 -0.22 0.58 -2.80
C SER A 44 -0.56 0.47 -4.27
N TRP A 45 -1.53 -0.39 -4.60
CA TRP A 45 -2.12 -0.55 -5.92
C TRP A 45 -3.63 -0.36 -5.87
N ASN A 46 -4.33 -0.46 -7.01
CA ASN A 46 -5.79 -0.25 -7.13
C ASN A 46 -6.31 1.18 -6.85
N SER A 47 -5.46 2.21 -6.94
CA SER A 47 -5.94 3.61 -6.94
C SER A 47 -6.44 3.99 -8.34
N ARG A 48 -7.65 4.55 -8.44
CA ARG A 48 -8.33 4.81 -9.74
C ARG A 48 -8.80 6.25 -9.93
N SER A 49 -8.54 7.13 -8.97
CA SER A 49 -8.77 8.56 -9.11
C SER A 49 -7.73 9.37 -8.34
N PRO A 50 -7.50 10.64 -8.71
CA PRO A 50 -6.59 11.53 -7.99
C PRO A 50 -6.98 11.73 -6.51
N GLU A 51 -8.28 11.73 -6.20
CA GLU A 51 -8.76 11.87 -4.82
C GLU A 51 -8.39 10.65 -3.98
N GLN A 52 -8.64 9.45 -4.52
CA GLN A 52 -8.27 8.20 -3.87
C GLN A 52 -6.74 8.10 -3.71
N GLU A 53 -5.99 8.53 -4.71
CA GLU A 53 -4.53 8.60 -4.61
C GLU A 53 -4.07 9.50 -3.49
N ALA A 54 -4.65 10.70 -3.34
CA ALA A 54 -4.27 11.62 -2.28
C ALA A 54 -4.52 11.02 -0.88
N GLU A 55 -5.65 10.32 -0.71
CA GLU A 55 -5.97 9.61 0.52
C GLU A 55 -4.97 8.49 0.82
N VAL A 56 -4.63 7.67 -0.19
CA VAL A 56 -3.73 6.53 -0.05
C VAL A 56 -2.28 6.99 0.13
N ALA A 57 -1.84 8.02 -0.60
CA ALA A 57 -0.48 8.55 -0.56
C ALA A 57 -0.09 9.10 0.81
N ALA A 58 -1.06 9.48 1.65
CA ALA A 58 -0.82 9.86 3.04
C ALA A 58 -0.37 8.66 3.92
N LEU A 59 -0.64 7.43 3.48
CA LEU A 59 -0.53 6.21 4.28
C LEU A 59 0.55 5.23 3.79
N VAL A 60 1.13 5.48 2.61
CA VAL A 60 2.11 4.61 1.96
C VAL A 60 3.24 5.42 1.33
N ASP A 61 4.29 4.74 0.89
CA ASP A 61 5.50 5.38 0.34
C ASP A 61 5.46 5.46 -1.20
N ASN A 62 4.59 4.67 -1.84
CA ASN A 62 4.35 4.77 -3.28
C ASN A 62 2.94 4.27 -3.65
N VAL A 63 2.29 4.96 -4.58
CA VAL A 63 1.00 4.57 -5.14
C VAL A 63 1.17 4.23 -6.62
N THR A 64 0.65 3.07 -7.03
CA THR A 64 0.48 2.71 -8.43
C THR A 64 -0.90 3.19 -8.88
N PHE A 65 -0.93 4.03 -9.91
CA PHE A 65 -2.14 4.57 -10.52
C PHE A 65 -2.60 3.67 -11.66
N GLU A 66 -3.92 3.45 -11.75
CA GLU A 66 -4.52 2.63 -12.79
C GLU A 66 -5.54 3.44 -13.59
N ASN A 67 -5.25 3.63 -14.88
CA ASN A 67 -6.17 4.21 -15.86
C ASN A 67 -6.54 5.69 -15.63
N TYR A 68 -5.66 6.47 -14.98
CA TYR A 68 -5.76 7.93 -14.93
C TYR A 68 -4.37 8.57 -14.92
N LEU A 69 -4.31 9.86 -15.26
CA LEU A 69 -3.09 10.65 -15.15
C LEU A 69 -2.96 11.15 -13.71
N SER A 70 -2.01 10.59 -12.97
CA SER A 70 -1.61 11.15 -11.69
C SER A 70 -0.99 12.52 -11.89
N ALA A 71 -1.22 13.43 -10.94
CA ALA A 71 -0.60 14.75 -10.92
C ALA A 71 0.87 14.70 -10.48
N PHE A 72 1.39 13.54 -10.05
CA PHE A 72 2.79 13.38 -9.67
C PHE A 72 3.72 13.63 -10.87
N GLY A 73 4.34 14.81 -10.89
CA GLY A 73 5.30 15.24 -11.90
C GLY A 73 4.90 16.45 -12.75
N ALA A 74 3.74 17.07 -12.48
CA ALA A 74 3.35 18.37 -13.06
C ALA A 74 3.88 19.56 -12.26
#